data_AF-A0ABC9TCA2-F1
#
_entry.id   AF-A0ABC9TCA2-F1
#
_cell.length_a   1.000
_cell.length_b   1.000
_cell.length_c   1.000
_cell.angle_alpha   90.00
_cell.angle_beta   90.00
_cell.angle_gamma   90.00
#
_symmetry.space_group_name_H-M   'P 1'
#
loop_
_entity.id
_entity.type
_entity.pdbx_description
1 polymer ?
#
loop_
_entity_poly.entity_id
_entity_poly.type
_entity_poly.pdbx_seq_one_letter_code
_entity_poly.pdbx_strand_id
1 'polypeptide(L)'
;MIAWWQIALLTLYAGYQILDELQIYSAMSSPVFAGLISGLVMGDMKAGLLIGASTQLMVLGVGTFGGASKIDANSGTILATAFSVSAGMKPEAAVAAIAVPVASIMIQTDILARFSNTFFAHRIDKMVDQNNYKGIERYFLAGALPWALSRMIPVGLALAFGGGFVTDLAHVLNTSWKWLGDGLATAGAVLPAVGFAILLHYLPLKKHFPYLIMGFVFTVLFTTLFGSVQTLGTAVAGVAKGFTASFNGLSMLAMALIAFAFAAISYQQTTKLHDIAVGNGNTDAASGTAANKTNEQGEITDDEL
;
A
#
# COMPACT_ATOMS: atom_id res chain seq x y z
N MET A 1 18.60 22.19 -2.96
CA MET A 1 19.66 21.15 -2.98
C MET A 1 19.52 20.32 -1.73
N ILE A 2 19.57 18.99 -1.85
CA ILE A 2 19.41 18.07 -0.71
C ILE A 2 20.72 18.08 0.10
N ALA A 3 20.63 18.32 1.41
CA ALA A 3 21.79 18.35 2.28
C ALA A 3 22.34 16.94 2.52
N TRP A 4 23.67 16.81 2.70
CA TRP A 4 24.33 15.52 2.88
C TRP A 4 23.76 14.71 4.07
N TRP A 5 23.33 15.39 5.15
CA TRP A 5 22.73 14.75 6.31
C TRP A 5 21.32 14.20 5.99
N GLN A 6 20.56 14.87 5.12
CA GLN A 6 19.26 14.38 4.66
C GLN A 6 19.44 13.12 3.82
N ILE A 7 20.44 13.10 2.94
CA ILE A 7 20.80 11.92 2.15
C ILE A 7 21.13 10.74 3.08
N ALA A 8 22.02 10.95 4.05
CA ALA A 8 22.41 9.91 5.00
C ALA A 8 21.21 9.36 5.78
N LEU A 9 20.33 10.22 6.30
CA LEU A 9 19.15 9.80 7.05
C LEU A 9 18.15 9.03 6.19
N LEU A 10 17.85 9.50 4.99
CA LEU A 10 16.89 8.84 4.09
C LEU A 10 17.43 7.52 3.56
N THR A 11 18.73 7.43 3.29
CA THR A 11 19.38 6.17 2.91
C THR A 11 19.32 5.16 4.06
N LEU A 12 19.67 5.55 5.28
CA LEU A 12 19.57 4.67 6.45
C LEU A 12 18.13 4.22 6.69
N TYR A 13 17.18 5.14 6.56
CA TYR A 13 15.76 4.83 6.70
C TYR A 13 15.25 3.86 5.63
N ALA A 14 15.67 4.00 4.37
CA ALA A 14 15.33 3.05 3.31
C ALA A 14 15.84 1.62 3.60
N GLY A 15 17.03 1.49 4.19
CA GLY A 15 17.57 0.21 4.65
C GLY A 15 16.80 -0.35 5.86
N TYR A 16 16.39 0.51 6.79
CA TYR A 16 15.56 0.09 7.92
C TYR A 16 14.17 -0.38 7.48
N GLN A 17 13.55 0.28 6.50
CA GLN A 17 12.19 -0.06 6.05
C GLN A 17 12.08 -1.49 5.54
N ILE A 18 13.05 -1.97 4.77
CA ILE A 18 13.01 -3.35 4.27
C ILE A 18 13.25 -4.38 5.38
N LEU A 19 14.05 -4.03 6.39
CA LEU A 19 14.22 -4.90 7.56
C LEU A 19 12.96 -4.94 8.42
N ASP A 20 12.29 -3.80 8.61
CA ASP A 20 11.00 -3.73 9.28
C ASP A 20 9.96 -4.56 8.52
N GLU A 21 9.92 -4.46 7.19
CA GLU A 21 9.02 -5.21 6.32
C GLU A 21 9.19 -6.74 6.42
N LEU A 22 10.40 -7.22 6.74
CA LEU A 22 10.72 -8.64 6.79
C LEU A 22 10.67 -9.24 8.19
N GLN A 23 10.94 -8.46 9.24
CA GLN A 23 11.17 -8.97 10.59
C GLN A 23 10.14 -8.48 11.62
N ILE A 24 9.93 -7.16 11.69
CA ILE A 24 9.26 -6.54 12.85
C ILE A 24 7.81 -6.17 12.53
N TYR A 25 7.50 -5.86 11.27
CA TYR A 25 6.17 -5.42 10.82
C TYR A 25 5.60 -4.28 11.68
N SER A 26 6.42 -3.29 12.04
CA SER A 26 6.04 -2.16 12.90
C SER A 26 5.09 -1.15 12.21
N ALA A 27 4.57 -1.48 11.03
CA ALA A 27 3.89 -0.60 10.09
C ALA A 27 4.73 0.56 9.52
N MET A 28 6.00 0.72 9.94
CA MET A 28 6.89 1.77 9.41
C MET A 28 7.36 1.47 7.98
N SER A 29 7.21 0.22 7.53
CA SER A 29 7.39 -0.23 6.15
C SER A 29 6.19 0.08 5.23
N SER A 30 5.44 1.17 5.48
CA SER A 30 4.36 1.62 4.60
C SER A 30 4.73 2.91 3.85
N PRO A 31 4.23 3.08 2.60
CA PRO A 31 4.43 4.32 1.86
C PRO A 31 3.99 5.58 2.61
N VAL A 32 2.92 5.53 3.40
CA VAL A 32 2.49 6.69 4.21
C VAL A 32 3.56 7.10 5.23
N PHE A 33 4.14 6.13 5.96
CA PHE A 33 5.22 6.41 6.90
C PHE A 33 6.49 6.85 6.17
N ALA A 34 6.75 6.29 5.00
CA ALA A 34 7.86 6.70 4.14
C ALA A 34 7.75 8.18 3.75
N GLY A 35 6.55 8.60 3.33
CA GLY A 35 6.22 9.98 2.99
C GLY A 35 6.27 10.92 4.21
N LEU A 36 5.81 10.47 5.37
CA LEU A 36 5.88 11.23 6.62
C LEU A 36 7.34 11.51 7.03
N ILE A 37 8.19 10.48 7.08
CA ILE A 37 9.59 10.61 7.51
C ILE A 37 10.39 11.40 6.48
N SER A 38 10.20 11.12 5.19
CA SER A 38 10.88 11.88 4.13
C SER A 38 10.44 13.34 4.06
N GLY A 39 9.14 13.63 4.26
CA GLY A 39 8.61 14.98 4.34
C GLY A 39 9.14 15.75 5.56
N LEU A 40 9.25 15.09 6.72
CA LEU A 40 9.85 15.67 7.92
C LEU A 40 11.33 16.03 7.71
N VAL A 41 12.11 15.12 7.12
CA VAL A 41 13.54 15.34 6.82
C VAL A 41 13.73 16.45 5.79
N MET A 42 12.84 16.56 4.81
CA MET A 42 12.90 17.57 3.73
C MET A 42 12.31 18.93 4.11
N GLY A 43 11.53 19.00 5.21
CA GLY A 43 10.92 20.23 5.72
C GLY A 43 9.51 20.54 5.20
N ASP A 44 8.94 19.68 4.35
CA ASP A 44 7.54 19.78 3.90
C ASP A 44 6.79 18.48 4.18
N MET A 45 6.16 18.42 5.35
CA MET A 45 5.37 17.27 5.79
C MET A 45 4.06 17.12 5.00
N LYS A 46 3.49 18.21 4.45
CA LYS A 46 2.24 18.12 3.69
C LYS A 46 2.49 17.46 2.34
N ALA A 47 3.51 17.90 1.63
CA ALA A 47 3.90 17.27 0.36
C ALA A 47 4.26 15.80 0.58
N GLY A 48 5.06 15.48 1.60
CA GLY A 48 5.43 14.10 1.92
C GLY A 48 4.24 13.19 2.26
N LEU A 49 3.30 13.67 3.08
CA LEU A 49 2.08 12.92 3.39
C LEU A 49 1.17 12.71 2.18
N LEU A 50 1.05 13.70 1.29
CA LEU A 50 0.26 13.56 0.06
C LEU A 50 0.86 12.51 -0.88
N ILE A 51 2.18 12.56 -1.10
CA ILE A 51 2.88 11.58 -1.93
C ILE A 51 2.76 10.19 -1.30
N GLY A 52 3.03 10.07 0.00
CA GLY A 52 2.92 8.80 0.73
C GLY A 52 1.51 8.22 0.71
N ALA A 53 0.47 9.04 0.88
CA ALA A 53 -0.92 8.61 0.77
C ALA A 53 -1.28 8.14 -0.64
N SER A 54 -0.90 8.89 -1.68
CA SER A 54 -1.15 8.49 -3.06
C SER A 54 -0.44 7.20 -3.44
N THR A 55 0.82 7.05 -3.05
CA THR A 55 1.59 5.83 -3.31
C THR A 55 1.07 4.65 -2.47
N GLN A 56 0.60 4.88 -1.25
CA GLN A 56 -0.09 3.85 -0.46
C GLN A 56 -1.33 3.34 -1.18
N LEU A 57 -2.18 4.25 -1.66
CA LEU A 57 -3.41 3.91 -2.37
C LEU A 57 -3.13 3.14 -3.66
N MET A 58 -2.06 3.47 -4.37
CA MET A 58 -1.63 2.74 -5.57
C MET A 58 -1.24 1.29 -5.28
N VAL A 59 -0.64 1.04 -4.12
CA VAL A 59 -0.02 -0.26 -3.78
C VAL A 59 -0.97 -1.14 -2.98
N LEU A 60 -2.18 -0.64 -2.74
CA LEU A 60 -3.29 -1.42 -2.24
C LEU A 60 -3.46 -2.69 -3.12
N GLY A 61 -3.40 -3.85 -2.48
CA GLY A 61 -3.54 -5.15 -3.14
C GLY A 61 -2.27 -5.70 -3.75
N VAL A 62 -1.18 -4.94 -3.82
CA VAL A 62 0.10 -5.48 -4.28
C VAL A 62 0.80 -6.17 -3.11
N GLY A 63 0.87 -7.50 -3.18
CA GLY A 63 1.52 -8.36 -2.18
C GLY A 63 2.63 -9.22 -2.80
N THR A 64 3.50 -9.76 -1.95
CA THR A 64 4.44 -10.82 -2.35
C THR A 64 3.76 -12.17 -2.17
N PHE A 65 3.39 -12.82 -3.28
CA PHE A 65 2.78 -14.15 -3.26
C PHE A 65 3.75 -15.16 -3.88
N GLY A 66 3.94 -16.32 -3.26
CA GLY A 66 4.78 -17.39 -3.81
C GLY A 66 6.26 -17.00 -4.04
N GLY A 67 6.79 -16.03 -3.29
CA GLY A 67 8.15 -15.54 -3.49
C GLY A 67 8.32 -14.55 -4.65
N ALA A 68 7.23 -14.12 -5.30
CA ALA A 68 7.27 -13.05 -6.27
C ALA A 68 7.65 -11.71 -5.63
N SER A 69 8.52 -10.96 -6.29
CA SER A 69 8.87 -9.59 -5.92
C SER A 69 7.70 -8.66 -6.21
N LYS A 70 7.39 -7.79 -5.25
CA LYS A 70 6.38 -6.74 -5.41
C LYS A 70 7.03 -5.40 -5.72
N ILE A 71 6.22 -4.47 -6.20
CA ILE A 71 6.66 -3.09 -6.44
C ILE A 71 7.16 -2.45 -5.13
N ASP A 72 8.34 -1.82 -5.16
CA ASP A 72 8.90 -1.16 -3.98
C ASP A 72 8.44 0.30 -3.90
N ALA A 73 7.22 0.44 -3.40
CA ALA A 73 6.56 1.70 -3.19
C ALA A 73 7.21 2.59 -2.11
N ASN A 74 7.90 1.99 -1.13
CA ASN A 74 8.52 2.70 -0.02
C ASN A 74 9.69 3.55 -0.52
N SER A 75 10.62 2.94 -1.24
CA SER A 75 11.76 3.63 -1.83
C SER A 75 11.32 4.65 -2.88
N GLY A 76 10.30 4.31 -3.68
CA GLY A 76 9.67 5.23 -4.63
C GLY A 76 9.11 6.48 -3.94
N THR A 77 8.46 6.32 -2.79
CA THR A 77 7.90 7.43 -2.00
C THR A 77 8.99 8.32 -1.42
N ILE A 78 10.06 7.74 -0.87
CA ILE A 78 11.20 8.51 -0.31
C ILE A 78 11.81 9.41 -1.40
N LEU A 79 12.08 8.83 -2.57
CA LEU A 79 12.71 9.55 -3.68
C LEU A 79 11.76 10.59 -4.27
N ALA A 80 10.50 10.26 -4.49
CA ALA A 80 9.50 11.20 -5.00
C ALA A 80 9.29 12.38 -4.04
N THR A 81 9.28 12.14 -2.73
CA THR A 81 9.15 13.21 -1.72
C THR A 81 10.40 14.09 -1.70
N ALA A 82 11.58 13.48 -1.66
CA ALA A 82 12.86 14.20 -1.67
C ALA A 82 13.00 15.13 -2.89
N PHE A 83 12.62 14.64 -4.06
CA PHE A 83 12.71 15.40 -5.30
C PHE A 83 11.55 16.37 -5.52
N SER A 84 10.33 16.03 -5.10
CA SER A 84 9.20 16.97 -5.15
C SER A 84 9.49 18.22 -4.34
N VAL A 85 9.99 18.07 -3.12
CA VAL A 85 10.29 19.20 -2.23
C VAL A 85 11.51 19.98 -2.73
N SER A 86 12.54 19.31 -3.22
CA SER A 86 13.77 20.00 -3.67
C SER A 86 13.66 20.65 -5.05
N ALA A 87 12.85 20.10 -5.97
CA ALA A 87 12.65 20.61 -7.32
C ALA A 87 11.34 21.41 -7.49
N GLY A 88 10.51 21.51 -6.45
CA GLY A 88 9.24 22.24 -6.49
C GLY A 88 8.18 21.61 -7.40
N MET A 89 8.21 20.29 -7.57
CA MET A 89 7.21 19.58 -8.37
C MET A 89 5.92 19.39 -7.58
N LYS A 90 4.77 19.45 -8.27
CA LYS A 90 3.47 19.09 -7.69
C LYS A 90 3.51 17.64 -7.17
N PRO A 91 2.99 17.35 -5.96
CA PRO A 91 2.97 16.02 -5.38
C PRO A 91 2.44 14.93 -6.31
N GLU A 92 1.34 15.18 -7.02
CA GLU A 92 0.68 14.22 -7.92
C GLU A 92 1.56 13.90 -9.13
N ALA A 93 2.23 14.93 -9.68
CA ALA A 93 3.16 14.75 -10.78
C ALA A 93 4.42 14.00 -10.32
N ALA A 94 4.90 14.24 -9.09
CA ALA A 94 6.04 13.53 -8.53
C ALA A 94 5.75 12.04 -8.32
N VAL A 95 4.53 11.68 -7.92
CA VAL A 95 4.10 10.27 -7.81
C VAL A 95 4.20 9.58 -9.18
N ALA A 96 3.62 10.17 -10.23
CA ALA A 96 3.62 9.57 -11.56
C ALA A 96 5.00 9.61 -12.25
N ALA A 97 5.74 10.70 -12.12
CA ALA A 97 7.03 10.90 -12.79
C ALA A 97 8.19 10.15 -12.13
N ILE A 98 8.14 10.02 -10.80
CA ILE A 98 9.27 9.55 -10.00
C ILE A 98 8.88 8.30 -9.22
N ALA A 99 7.83 8.36 -8.39
CA ALA A 99 7.54 7.26 -7.46
C ALA A 99 7.28 5.95 -8.21
N VAL A 100 6.41 5.96 -9.24
CA VAL A 100 6.04 4.75 -9.99
C VAL A 100 7.22 4.14 -10.75
N PRO A 101 7.96 4.88 -11.60
CA PRO A 101 9.07 4.30 -12.33
C PRO A 101 10.17 3.79 -11.41
N VAL A 102 10.52 4.56 -10.37
CA VAL A 102 11.52 4.16 -9.37
C VAL A 102 11.08 2.89 -8.66
N ALA A 103 9.83 2.83 -8.18
CA ALA A 103 9.31 1.67 -7.48
C ALA A 103 9.31 0.40 -8.35
N SER A 104 9.13 0.55 -9.66
CA SER A 104 9.25 -0.54 -10.64
C SER A 104 10.71 -0.98 -10.86
N ILE A 105 11.66 -0.04 -10.95
CA ILE A 105 13.08 -0.37 -11.11
C ILE A 105 13.63 -1.08 -9.86
N MET A 106 13.15 -0.68 -8.68
CA MET A 106 13.55 -1.30 -7.42
C MET A 106 13.13 -2.77 -7.28
N ILE A 107 12.23 -3.27 -8.14
CA ILE A 107 11.93 -4.71 -8.22
C ILE A 107 13.19 -5.51 -8.61
N GLN A 108 14.03 -4.98 -9.49
CA GLN A 108 15.25 -5.68 -9.91
C GLN A 108 16.27 -5.78 -8.76
N THR A 109 16.35 -4.74 -7.92
CA THR A 109 17.21 -4.75 -6.73
C THR A 109 16.69 -5.67 -5.65
N ASP A 110 15.36 -5.82 -5.54
CA ASP A 110 14.72 -6.84 -4.68
C ASP A 110 15.10 -8.27 -5.12
N ILE A 111 14.98 -8.55 -6.42
CA ILE A 111 15.37 -9.82 -7.01
C ILE A 111 16.86 -10.11 -6.74
N LEU A 112 17.73 -9.12 -6.92
CA LEU A 112 19.16 -9.26 -6.65
C LEU A 112 19.46 -9.53 -5.16
N ALA A 113 18.71 -8.90 -4.25
CA ALA A 113 18.83 -9.15 -2.81
C ALA A 113 18.46 -10.60 -2.47
N ARG A 114 17.37 -11.09 -3.05
CA ARG A 114 16.92 -12.49 -2.90
C ARG A 114 17.96 -13.47 -3.41
N PHE A 115 18.50 -13.26 -4.62
CA PHE A 115 19.59 -14.09 -5.16
C PHE A 115 20.84 -14.07 -4.28
N SER A 116 21.21 -12.90 -3.77
CA SER A 116 22.35 -12.76 -2.86
C SER A 116 22.12 -13.50 -1.55
N ASN A 117 20.87 -13.51 -1.04
CA ASN A 117 20.52 -14.20 0.20
C ASN A 117 20.60 -15.73 0.06
N THR A 118 20.42 -16.28 -1.14
CA THR A 118 20.62 -17.70 -1.42
C THR A 118 22.03 -18.16 -1.07
N PHE A 119 23.05 -17.30 -1.21
CA PHE A 119 24.42 -17.64 -0.77
C PHE A 119 24.50 -17.88 0.74
N PHE A 120 23.80 -17.06 1.54
CA PHE A 120 23.75 -17.21 2.99
C PHE A 120 22.93 -18.44 3.40
N ALA A 121 21.86 -18.77 2.68
CA ALA A 121 21.08 -19.98 2.90
C ALA A 121 21.94 -21.26 2.80
N HIS A 122 22.72 -21.43 1.72
CA HIS A 122 23.64 -22.58 1.59
C HIS A 122 24.71 -22.65 2.68
N ARG A 123 25.07 -21.51 3.29
CA ARG A 123 26.01 -21.47 4.44
C ARG A 123 25.33 -21.87 5.74
N ILE A 124 24.06 -21.52 5.91
CA ILE A 124 23.23 -21.97 7.03
C ILE A 124 23.09 -23.50 6.97
N ASP A 125 22.79 -24.08 5.81
CA ASP A 125 22.66 -25.54 5.64
C ASP A 125 23.92 -26.28 6.12
N LYS A 126 25.10 -25.81 5.73
CA LYS A 126 26.38 -26.39 6.19
C LYS A 126 26.62 -26.27 7.70
N MET A 127 26.07 -25.24 8.34
CA MET A 127 26.18 -25.04 9.79
C MET A 127 25.15 -25.87 10.56
N VAL A 128 24.01 -26.18 9.94
CA VAL A 128 23.00 -27.13 10.43
C VAL A 128 23.59 -28.54 10.50
N ASP A 129 24.28 -28.98 9.44
CA ASP A 129 24.96 -30.30 9.43
C ASP A 129 25.99 -30.44 10.56
N GLN A 130 26.59 -29.33 10.98
CA GLN A 130 27.59 -29.27 12.04
C GLN A 130 26.98 -29.02 13.44
N ASN A 131 25.65 -28.94 13.56
CA ASN A 131 24.92 -28.57 14.78
C ASN A 131 25.44 -27.28 15.45
N ASN A 132 25.97 -26.33 14.66
CA ASN A 132 26.53 -25.09 15.18
C ASN A 132 25.49 -23.96 15.20
N TYR A 133 24.70 -23.91 16.27
CA TYR A 133 23.64 -22.91 16.45
C TYR A 133 24.13 -21.46 16.40
N LYS A 134 25.33 -21.17 16.91
CA LYS A 134 25.91 -19.81 16.84
C LYS A 134 26.30 -19.41 15.42
N GLY A 135 26.68 -20.39 14.59
CA GLY A 135 26.93 -20.17 13.17
C GLY A 135 25.65 -19.82 12.42
N ILE A 136 24.57 -20.57 12.67
CA ILE A 136 23.25 -20.35 12.07
C ILE A 136 22.74 -18.94 12.37
N GLU A 137 22.75 -18.52 13.64
CA GLU A 137 22.29 -17.19 14.04
C GLU A 137 23.07 -16.05 13.35
N ARG A 138 24.40 -16.19 13.25
CA ARG A 138 25.25 -15.20 12.57
C ARG A 138 24.95 -15.09 11.09
N TYR A 139 24.80 -16.22 10.38
CA TYR A 139 24.50 -16.19 8.95
C TYR A 139 23.06 -15.73 8.66
N PHE A 140 22.12 -16.03 9.57
CA PHE A 140 20.77 -15.50 9.50
C PHE A 140 20.76 -13.96 9.63
N LEU A 141 21.44 -13.42 10.65
CA LEU A 141 21.62 -11.98 10.81
C LEU A 141 22.40 -11.34 9.66
N ALA A 142 23.42 -12.02 9.13
CA ALA A 142 24.18 -11.55 7.98
C ALA A 142 23.33 -11.51 6.70
N GLY A 143 22.30 -12.37 6.58
CA GLY A 143 21.33 -12.34 5.49
C GLY A 143 20.47 -11.07 5.46
N ALA A 144 20.35 -10.35 6.58
CA ALA A 144 19.69 -9.04 6.61
C ALA A 144 20.49 -7.95 5.87
N LEU A 145 21.82 -8.08 5.76
CA LEU A 145 22.66 -7.09 5.11
C LEU A 145 22.37 -6.95 3.59
N PRO A 146 22.30 -8.03 2.79
CA PRO A 146 21.87 -7.95 1.40
C PRO A 146 20.53 -7.23 1.19
N TRP A 147 19.57 -7.45 2.09
CA TRP A 147 18.27 -6.78 2.04
C TRP A 147 18.37 -5.28 2.30
N ALA A 148 19.07 -4.87 3.37
CA ALA A 148 19.25 -3.44 3.66
C ALA A 148 20.04 -2.74 2.53
N LEU A 149 21.14 -3.36 2.07
CA LEU A 149 22.01 -2.80 1.04
C LEU A 149 21.31 -2.66 -0.32
N SER A 150 20.39 -3.58 -0.66
CA SER A 150 19.68 -3.52 -1.94
C SER A 150 18.81 -2.28 -2.09
N ARG A 151 18.34 -1.69 -0.98
CA ARG A 151 17.61 -0.41 -0.99
C ARG A 151 18.47 0.79 -0.64
N MET A 152 19.41 0.63 0.29
CA MET A 152 20.32 1.71 0.68
C MET A 152 21.16 2.21 -0.50
N ILE A 153 21.73 1.30 -1.30
CA ILE A 153 22.63 1.67 -2.39
C ILE A 153 21.87 2.46 -3.47
N PRO A 154 20.76 1.97 -4.05
CA PRO A 154 20.06 2.72 -5.09
C PRO A 154 19.43 4.01 -4.58
N VAL A 155 18.83 4.03 -3.38
CA VAL A 155 18.24 5.25 -2.82
C VAL A 155 19.33 6.28 -2.51
N GLY A 156 20.46 5.86 -1.94
CA GLY A 156 21.60 6.76 -1.68
C GLY A 156 22.22 7.32 -2.96
N LEU A 157 22.43 6.48 -3.98
CA LEU A 157 22.92 6.93 -5.29
C LEU A 157 21.94 7.88 -5.96
N ALA A 158 20.65 7.57 -5.93
CA ALA A 158 19.62 8.44 -6.49
C ALA A 158 19.59 9.79 -5.77
N LEU A 159 19.58 9.83 -4.43
CA LEU A 159 19.57 11.09 -3.68
C LEU A 159 20.85 11.92 -3.86
N ALA A 160 22.02 11.26 -3.98
CA ALA A 160 23.30 11.93 -4.14
C ALA A 160 23.54 12.48 -5.55
N PHE A 161 23.21 11.71 -6.58
CA PHE A 161 23.53 12.04 -7.98
C PHE A 161 22.31 12.43 -8.82
N GLY A 162 21.11 12.06 -8.39
CA GLY A 162 19.87 12.31 -9.12
C GLY A 162 19.38 13.76 -9.07
N GLY A 163 19.96 14.60 -8.21
CA GLY A 163 19.57 16.01 -8.07
C GLY A 163 19.53 16.75 -9.40
N GLY A 164 20.61 16.68 -10.21
CA GLY A 164 20.67 17.38 -11.49
C GLY A 164 19.67 16.86 -12.53
N PHE A 165 19.60 15.54 -12.69
CA PHE A 165 18.66 14.90 -13.62
C PHE A 165 17.20 15.24 -13.28
N VAL A 166 16.85 15.19 -11.99
CA VAL A 166 15.48 15.43 -11.56
C VAL A 166 15.11 16.91 -11.58
N THR A 167 16.05 17.83 -11.31
CA THR A 167 15.79 19.27 -11.50
C THR A 167 15.60 19.62 -12.97
N ASP A 168 16.37 19.01 -13.87
CA ASP A 168 16.21 19.23 -15.32
C ASP A 168 14.87 18.66 -15.80
N LEU A 169 14.52 17.46 -15.34
CA LEU A 169 13.22 16.85 -15.60
C LEU A 169 12.07 17.72 -15.10
N ALA A 170 12.15 18.24 -13.87
CA ALA A 170 11.15 19.14 -13.30
C ALA A 170 11.02 20.45 -14.09
N HIS A 171 12.13 21.04 -14.50
CA HIS A 171 12.14 22.28 -15.28
C HIS A 171 11.54 22.07 -16.68
N VAL A 172 11.88 20.96 -17.35
CA VAL A 172 11.33 20.59 -18.66
C VAL A 172 9.83 20.30 -18.57
N LEU A 173 9.39 19.57 -17.54
CA LEU A 173 7.97 19.24 -17.35
C LEU A 173 7.10 20.46 -17.01
N ASN A 174 7.66 21.45 -16.29
CA ASN A 174 6.92 22.67 -15.94
C ASN A 174 6.96 23.76 -17.03
N THR A 175 7.97 23.75 -17.90
CA THR A 175 8.18 24.83 -18.89
C THR A 175 7.93 24.34 -20.31
N SER A 176 8.82 23.49 -20.82
CA SER A 176 8.86 23.12 -22.24
C SER A 176 7.80 22.08 -22.61
N TRP A 177 7.44 21.19 -21.68
CA TRP A 177 6.54 20.05 -21.90
C TRP A 177 5.37 20.08 -20.92
N LYS A 178 4.73 21.25 -20.76
CA LYS A 178 3.59 21.42 -19.85
C LYS A 178 2.46 20.42 -20.09
N TRP A 179 2.19 20.06 -21.35
CA TRP A 179 1.18 19.04 -21.69
C TRP A 179 1.50 17.67 -21.06
N LEU A 180 2.79 17.31 -20.98
CA LEU A 180 3.25 16.05 -20.39
C LEU A 180 3.22 16.14 -18.86
N GLY A 181 3.63 17.28 -18.29
CA GLY A 181 3.54 17.52 -16.84
C GLY A 181 2.11 17.46 -16.31
N ASP A 182 1.17 18.14 -17.00
CA ASP A 182 -0.26 18.10 -16.66
C ASP A 182 -0.86 16.70 -16.91
N GLY A 183 -0.40 16.00 -17.97
CA GLY A 183 -0.76 14.62 -18.25
C GLY A 183 -0.31 13.64 -17.15
N LEU A 184 0.93 13.77 -16.66
CA LEU A 184 1.44 12.97 -15.55
C LEU A 184 0.74 13.28 -14.24
N ALA A 185 0.43 14.56 -13.96
CA ALA A 185 -0.35 14.92 -12.78
C ALA A 185 -1.74 14.27 -12.81
N THR A 186 -2.40 14.31 -13.97
CA THR A 186 -3.71 13.66 -14.16
C THR A 186 -3.61 12.14 -14.03
N ALA A 187 -2.59 11.52 -14.63
CA ALA A 187 -2.34 10.08 -14.48
C ALA A 187 -2.09 9.72 -13.01
N GLY A 188 -1.28 10.51 -12.30
CA GLY A 188 -0.98 10.36 -10.87
C GLY A 188 -2.22 10.41 -10.00
N ALA A 189 -3.17 11.29 -10.32
CA ALA A 189 -4.46 11.38 -9.62
C ALA A 189 -5.35 10.14 -9.81
N VAL A 190 -5.19 9.39 -10.91
CA VAL A 190 -5.98 8.19 -11.22
C VAL A 190 -5.29 6.91 -10.75
N LEU A 191 -3.98 6.91 -10.46
CA LEU A 191 -3.23 5.74 -9.97
C LEU A 191 -3.86 5.01 -8.78
N PRO A 192 -4.44 5.69 -7.77
CA PRO A 192 -5.19 5.02 -6.69
C PRO A 192 -6.26 4.04 -7.18
N ALA A 193 -6.93 4.33 -8.30
CA ALA A 193 -7.97 3.46 -8.86
C ALA A 193 -7.42 2.10 -9.28
N VAL A 194 -6.15 2.03 -9.73
CA VAL A 194 -5.48 0.78 -10.09
C VAL A 194 -5.26 -0.10 -8.87
N GLY A 195 -4.83 0.47 -7.74
CA GLY A 195 -4.68 -0.27 -6.49
C GLY A 195 -6.01 -0.86 -6.00
N PHE A 196 -7.09 -0.08 -6.05
CA PHE A 196 -8.43 -0.61 -5.75
C PHE A 196 -8.86 -1.72 -6.70
N ALA A 197 -8.58 -1.61 -8.00
CA ALA A 197 -8.90 -2.65 -8.97
C ALA A 197 -8.16 -3.97 -8.67
N ILE A 198 -6.87 -3.89 -8.28
CA ILE A 198 -6.07 -5.05 -7.87
C ILE A 198 -6.66 -5.67 -6.60
N LEU A 199 -6.98 -4.89 -5.57
CA LEU A 199 -7.65 -5.39 -4.36
C LEU A 199 -8.96 -6.12 -4.66
N LEU A 200 -9.78 -5.52 -5.53
CA LEU A 200 -11.07 -6.07 -5.92
C LEU A 200 -10.92 -7.39 -6.69
N HIS A 201 -9.84 -7.56 -7.45
CA HIS A 201 -9.53 -8.81 -8.13
C HIS A 201 -9.24 -9.97 -7.15
N TYR A 202 -8.56 -9.69 -6.04
CA TYR A 202 -8.27 -10.69 -5.00
C TYR A 202 -9.48 -11.08 -4.14
N LEU A 203 -10.50 -10.22 -4.07
CA LEU A 203 -11.70 -10.52 -3.30
C LEU A 203 -12.64 -11.43 -4.10
N PRO A 204 -13.38 -12.36 -3.45
CA PRO A 204 -14.36 -13.23 -4.10
C PRO A 204 -15.64 -12.48 -4.49
N LEU A 205 -15.50 -11.44 -5.33
CA LEU A 205 -16.58 -10.54 -5.73
C LEU A 205 -17.72 -11.27 -6.44
N LYS A 206 -17.43 -12.34 -7.18
CA LYS A 206 -18.46 -13.14 -7.85
C LYS A 206 -19.49 -13.72 -6.87
N LYS A 207 -19.06 -14.05 -5.64
CA LYS A 207 -19.95 -14.59 -4.59
C LYS A 207 -20.66 -13.49 -3.79
N HIS A 208 -20.03 -12.33 -3.64
CA HIS A 208 -20.49 -11.25 -2.76
C HIS A 208 -20.77 -9.92 -3.47
N PHE A 209 -21.08 -9.97 -4.77
CA PHE A 209 -21.33 -8.79 -5.61
C PHE A 209 -22.38 -7.81 -5.05
N PRO A 210 -23.49 -8.26 -4.43
CA PRO A 210 -24.48 -7.35 -3.84
C PRO A 210 -23.90 -6.44 -2.74
N TYR A 211 -22.92 -6.93 -1.96
CA TYR A 211 -22.28 -6.15 -0.91
C TYR A 211 -21.39 -5.03 -1.47
N LEU A 212 -20.77 -5.26 -2.63
CA LEU A 212 -19.97 -4.24 -3.31
C LEU A 212 -20.85 -3.09 -3.81
N ILE A 213 -21.97 -3.40 -4.48
CA ILE A 213 -22.92 -2.38 -4.94
C ILE A 213 -23.52 -1.63 -3.76
N MET A 214 -23.92 -2.35 -2.71
CA MET A 214 -24.49 -1.75 -1.50
C MET A 214 -23.50 -0.77 -0.85
N GLY A 215 -22.24 -1.17 -0.68
CA GLY A 215 -21.18 -0.31 -0.15
C GLY A 215 -20.94 0.93 -1.01
N PHE A 216 -20.95 0.79 -2.34
CA PHE A 216 -20.83 1.92 -3.27
C PHE A 216 -22.00 2.91 -3.13
N VAL A 217 -23.24 2.42 -3.14
CA VAL A 217 -24.45 3.25 -3.02
C VAL A 217 -24.47 4.00 -1.69
N PHE A 218 -24.17 3.32 -0.58
CA PHE A 218 -24.09 3.99 0.72
C PHE A 218 -22.99 5.04 0.75
N THR A 219 -21.82 4.74 0.22
CA THR A 219 -20.70 5.70 0.19
C THR A 219 -21.06 6.95 -0.60
N VAL A 220 -21.66 6.80 -1.78
CA VAL A 220 -22.09 7.93 -2.61
C VAL A 220 -23.17 8.75 -1.91
N LEU A 221 -24.18 8.10 -1.34
CA LEU A 221 -25.28 8.78 -0.65
C LEU A 221 -24.78 9.58 0.56
N PHE A 222 -24.02 8.95 1.44
CA PHE A 222 -23.48 9.61 2.64
C PHE A 222 -22.46 10.70 2.28
N THR A 223 -21.57 10.47 1.31
CA THR A 223 -20.63 11.51 0.88
C THR A 223 -21.36 12.73 0.34
N THR A 224 -22.42 12.54 -0.45
CA THR A 224 -23.21 13.64 -1.02
C THR A 224 -23.98 14.40 0.06
N LEU A 225 -24.62 13.69 1.00
CA LEU A 225 -25.36 14.29 2.10
C LEU A 225 -24.44 15.10 3.03
N PHE A 226 -23.38 14.48 3.56
CA PHE A 226 -22.45 15.15 4.48
C PHE A 226 -21.65 16.25 3.78
N GLY A 227 -21.32 16.07 2.49
CA GLY A 227 -20.70 17.12 1.68
C GLY A 227 -21.60 18.34 1.51
N SER A 228 -22.89 18.13 1.24
CA SER A 228 -23.87 19.22 1.11
C SER A 228 -24.11 19.94 2.45
N VAL A 229 -24.10 19.22 3.57
CA VAL A 229 -24.17 19.83 4.92
C VAL A 229 -22.91 20.64 5.22
N GLN A 230 -21.72 20.18 4.81
CA GLN A 230 -20.47 20.92 4.96
C GLN A 230 -20.45 22.21 4.13
N THR A 231 -20.92 22.19 2.88
CA THR A 231 -21.01 23.40 2.05
C THR A 231 -22.04 24.39 2.60
N LEU A 232 -23.18 23.91 3.11
CA LEU A 232 -24.15 24.76 3.81
C LEU A 232 -23.57 25.35 5.10
N GLY A 233 -22.88 24.55 5.91
CA GLY A 233 -22.26 25.00 7.16
C GLY A 233 -21.17 26.07 6.94
N THR A 234 -20.35 25.89 5.91
CA THR A 234 -19.32 26.89 5.53
C THR A 234 -19.94 28.18 4.99
N ALA A 235 -21.03 28.09 4.20
CA ALA A 235 -21.77 29.27 3.74
C ALA A 235 -22.39 30.06 4.90
N VAL A 236 -22.99 29.36 5.89
CA VAL A 236 -23.57 29.99 7.09
C VAL A 236 -22.50 30.61 7.99
N ALA A 237 -21.34 29.96 8.16
CA ALA A 237 -20.20 30.51 8.88
C ALA A 237 -19.63 31.78 8.24
N GLY A 238 -19.69 31.90 6.91
CA GLY A 238 -19.28 33.10 6.18
C GLY A 238 -20.19 34.32 6.41
N VAL A 239 -21.48 34.09 6.71
CA VAL A 239 -22.48 35.14 6.95
C VAL A 239 -22.61 35.48 8.43
N ALA A 240 -22.59 34.47 9.31
CA ALA A 240 -22.71 34.63 10.75
C ALA A 240 -21.36 34.42 11.45
N LYS A 241 -20.66 35.51 11.76
CA LYS A 241 -19.35 35.49 12.46
C LYS A 241 -19.36 34.82 13.85
N GLY A 242 -20.53 34.55 14.42
CA GLY A 242 -20.71 33.82 15.68
C GLY A 242 -20.97 32.31 15.51
N PHE A 243 -21.05 31.80 14.28
CA PHE A 243 -21.31 30.40 13.99
C PHE A 243 -19.99 29.62 13.94
N THR A 244 -19.66 28.93 15.04
CA THR A 244 -18.39 28.18 15.18
C THR A 244 -18.52 26.69 14.85
N ALA A 245 -19.67 26.25 14.32
CA ALA A 245 -19.91 24.85 14.03
C ALA A 245 -19.17 24.42 12.75
N SER A 246 -18.18 23.54 12.91
CA SER A 246 -17.48 22.91 11.79
C SER A 246 -18.15 21.60 11.42
N PHE A 247 -18.82 21.57 10.28
CA PHE A 247 -19.36 20.33 9.72
C PHE A 247 -18.28 19.67 8.86
N ASN A 248 -17.72 18.56 9.34
CA ASN A 248 -16.81 17.75 8.55
C ASN A 248 -17.61 16.73 7.72
N GLY A 249 -17.13 16.45 6.50
CA GLY A 249 -17.58 15.31 5.73
C GLY A 249 -17.43 14.00 6.51
N LEU A 250 -18.22 12.99 6.15
CA LEU A 250 -18.15 11.69 6.81
C LEU A 250 -16.75 11.06 6.59
N SER A 251 -16.08 10.63 7.66
CA SER A 251 -14.75 10.05 7.52
C SER A 251 -14.81 8.68 6.85
N MET A 252 -13.78 8.33 6.06
CA MET A 252 -13.65 6.97 5.50
C MET A 252 -13.63 5.90 6.60
N LEU A 253 -13.13 6.24 7.79
CA LEU A 253 -13.18 5.38 8.98
C LEU A 253 -14.63 5.08 9.39
N ALA A 254 -15.50 6.08 9.41
CA ALA A 254 -16.91 5.90 9.74
C ALA A 254 -17.60 4.97 8.73
N MET A 255 -17.35 5.15 7.43
CA MET A 255 -17.85 4.22 6.40
C MET A 255 -17.31 2.80 6.60
N ALA A 256 -16.02 2.65 6.92
CA ALA A 256 -15.43 1.35 7.18
C ALA A 256 -16.04 0.65 8.41
N LEU A 257 -16.31 1.39 9.49
CA LEU A 257 -16.96 0.84 10.69
C LEU A 257 -18.42 0.43 10.43
N ILE A 258 -19.17 1.23 9.66
CA ILE A 258 -20.52 0.86 9.23
C ILE A 258 -20.48 -0.41 8.38
N ALA A 259 -19.60 -0.47 7.38
CA ALA A 259 -19.43 -1.64 6.53
C ALA A 259 -19.03 -2.89 7.34
N PHE A 260 -18.13 -2.73 8.32
CA PHE A 260 -17.73 -3.80 9.23
C PHE A 260 -18.90 -4.30 10.07
N ALA A 261 -19.74 -3.41 10.60
CA ALA A 261 -20.93 -3.79 11.35
C ALA A 261 -21.92 -4.60 10.48
N PHE A 262 -22.17 -4.18 9.24
CA PHE A 262 -22.99 -4.95 8.29
C PHE A 262 -22.40 -6.31 7.96
N ALA A 263 -21.08 -6.38 7.75
CA ALA A 263 -20.38 -7.65 7.50
C ALA A 263 -20.46 -8.60 8.72
N ALA A 264 -20.35 -8.07 9.94
CA ALA A 264 -20.49 -8.86 11.16
C ALA A 264 -21.91 -9.42 11.32
N ILE A 265 -22.94 -8.61 11.03
CA ILE A 265 -24.35 -9.04 11.08
C ILE A 265 -24.62 -10.12 10.03
N SER A 266 -24.17 -9.93 8.78
CA SER A 266 -24.40 -10.90 7.71
C SER A 266 -23.66 -12.21 7.97
N TYR A 267 -22.46 -12.16 8.55
CA TYR A 267 -21.71 -13.33 8.99
C TYR A 267 -22.49 -14.11 10.06
N GLN A 268 -22.96 -13.45 11.12
CA GLN A 268 -23.76 -14.10 12.17
C GLN A 268 -25.08 -14.70 11.65
N GLN A 269 -25.72 -14.07 10.68
CA GLN A 269 -26.93 -14.62 10.06
C GLN A 269 -26.61 -15.87 9.24
N THR A 270 -25.51 -15.84 8.47
CA THR A 270 -25.10 -16.98 7.65
C THR A 270 -24.70 -18.17 8.51
N THR A 271 -23.96 -17.97 9.61
CA THR A 271 -23.62 -19.05 10.54
C THR A 271 -24.85 -19.61 11.24
N LYS A 272 -25.78 -18.76 11.69
CA LYS A 272 -27.04 -19.22 12.30
C LYS A 272 -27.89 -20.04 11.33
N LEU A 273 -27.97 -19.63 10.07
CA LEU A 273 -28.69 -20.39 9.03
C LEU A 273 -28.01 -21.74 8.77
N HIS A 274 -26.68 -21.80 8.76
CA HIS A 274 -25.92 -23.04 8.64
C HIS A 274 -26.15 -23.97 9.84
N ASP A 275 -26.12 -23.45 11.07
CA ASP A 275 -26.36 -24.23 12.29
C ASP A 275 -27.80 -24.78 12.35
N ILE A 276 -28.78 -24.00 11.87
CA ILE A 276 -30.17 -24.47 11.72
C ILE A 276 -30.27 -25.57 10.65
N ALA A 277 -29.58 -25.44 9.52
CA ALA A 277 -29.57 -26.44 8.46
C ALA A 277 -28.93 -27.76 8.91
N VAL A 278 -27.83 -27.71 9.66
CA VAL A 278 -27.16 -28.89 10.23
C VAL A 278 -27.98 -29.49 11.37
N GLY A 279 -28.65 -28.66 12.20
CA GLY A 279 -29.55 -29.10 13.26
C GLY A 279 -30.81 -29.84 12.76
N ASN A 280 -31.37 -29.42 11.63
CA ASN A 280 -32.49 -30.10 10.98
C ASN A 280 -32.09 -31.36 10.20
N GLY A 281 -30.83 -31.52 9.82
CA GLY A 281 -30.33 -32.71 9.11
C GLY A 281 -30.41 -34.01 9.91
N ASN A 282 -30.55 -33.93 11.24
CA ASN A 282 -30.70 -35.11 12.10
C ASN A 282 -32.16 -35.58 12.28
N THR A 283 -33.16 -34.83 11.82
CA THR A 283 -34.57 -35.24 11.88
C THR A 283 -35.12 -35.78 10.56
N ASP A 284 -34.45 -35.52 9.44
CA ASP A 284 -34.95 -35.88 8.10
C ASP A 284 -34.28 -37.13 7.49
N ALA A 285 -33.42 -37.83 8.24
CA ALA A 285 -32.78 -39.10 7.83
C ALA A 285 -33.74 -40.32 7.85
N ALA A 286 -35.03 -40.10 7.66
CA ALA A 286 -36.05 -41.15 7.60
C ALA A 286 -37.02 -41.00 6.41
N SER A 287 -36.56 -40.55 5.24
CA SER A 287 -37.20 -40.92 3.97
C SER A 287 -36.41 -40.46 2.73
N GLY A 288 -35.89 -41.43 1.97
CA GLY A 288 -35.89 -41.36 0.49
C GLY A 288 -34.77 -40.61 -0.23
N THR A 289 -33.76 -41.37 -0.65
CA THR A 289 -33.17 -41.39 -2.02
C THR A 289 -32.57 -40.10 -2.62
N ALA A 290 -31.24 -40.06 -2.58
CA ALA A 290 -30.29 -39.70 -3.64
C ALA A 290 -30.64 -38.57 -4.64
N ALA A 291 -29.95 -37.43 -4.53
CA ALA A 291 -29.11 -36.86 -5.59
C ALA A 291 -28.38 -35.58 -5.11
N ASN A 292 -27.17 -35.40 -5.61
CA ASN A 292 -26.33 -34.19 -5.56
C ASN A 292 -25.48 -33.95 -4.30
N LYS A 293 -24.42 -34.78 -4.16
CA LYS A 293 -23.18 -34.35 -3.51
C LYS A 293 -22.60 -33.17 -4.30
N THR A 294 -22.88 -31.95 -3.87
CA THR A 294 -22.21 -30.75 -4.37
C THR A 294 -21.17 -30.37 -3.34
N ASN A 295 -19.89 -30.48 -3.71
CA ASN A 295 -18.67 -30.09 -3.00
C ASN A 295 -18.88 -29.24 -1.74
N GLU A 296 -18.96 -29.90 -0.59
CA GLU A 296 -18.59 -29.37 0.71
C GLU A 296 -17.21 -29.90 1.07
N GLN A 297 -16.20 -29.35 0.40
CA GLN A 297 -14.81 -29.42 0.84
C GLN A 297 -14.20 -28.09 0.42
N GLY A 298 -13.82 -27.31 1.42
CA GLY A 298 -12.95 -26.14 1.25
C GLY A 298 -11.54 -26.60 0.90
N GLU A 299 -11.42 -27.27 -0.25
CA GLU A 299 -10.16 -27.50 -0.91
C GLU A 299 -9.90 -26.26 -1.78
N ILE A 300 -8.82 -25.57 -1.47
CA ILE A 300 -8.23 -24.62 -2.41
C ILE A 300 -7.71 -25.50 -3.54
N THR A 301 -8.49 -25.65 -4.60
CA THR A 301 -7.95 -26.17 -5.85
C THR A 301 -7.04 -25.09 -6.40
N ASP A 302 -5.74 -25.30 -6.18
CA ASP A 302 -4.66 -24.70 -6.97
C ASP A 302 -4.91 -25.04 -8.43
N ASP A 303 -5.71 -24.22 -9.11
CA ASP A 303 -5.76 -24.21 -10.55
C ASP A 303 -4.71 -23.21 -11.03
N GLU A 304 -3.48 -23.72 -11.15
CA GLU A 304 -2.48 -23.15 -12.04
C GLU A 304 -3.08 -23.00 -13.44
N LEU A 305 -3.09 -21.77 -13.97
CA LEU A 305 -2.69 -21.41 -15.34
C LEU A 305 -2.42 -19.89 -15.42
#